data_AF-A0A5S9NGD8-F1
#
_entry.id   AF-A0A5S9NGD8-F1
#
_cell.length_a   1.000
_cell.length_b   1.000
_cell.length_c   1.000
_cell.angle_alpha   90.00
_cell.angle_beta   90.00
_cell.angle_gamma   90.00
#
_symmetry.space_group_name_H-M   'P 1'
#
loop_
_entity.id
_entity.type
_entity.pdbx_description
1 polymer ?
#
loop_
_entity_poly.entity_id
_entity_poly.type
_entity_poly.pdbx_seq_one_letter_code
_entity_poly.pdbx_strand_id
1 'polypeptide(L)'
;MARGGINKALVLKAREEVLKKGQNPSIDTIRIALGNTGSKSTIHRYLKELEEESATRMDDVELLSKPIKELITRLAAGLREEANVIVEQQADKFEQQLQDLLSKNSASEQALDVLSKQNASQLQMLECLETDLKGRDIALTHSAENAAEAKQTESKLTALLKEKQTQIESLEEKHLHNREALEHYRQSVQEQRDQDQRRHEQQVQQLHAENRVLNQTLSLKQSDITQLNKDNSRFISELGAAQKALSLLTSEKNELESRVKALALSEQSLNIELRNSREQIESYSVENGKLRQEYGGLQSKQQASIVKIAMLEAGVSAKNDVINQLIAGATGVITDNVPDNHIK
;
A
#
# COMPACT_ATOMS: atom_id res chain seq x y z
N MET A 1 -70.50 -100.07 90.76
CA MET A 1 -71.05 -101.19 91.55
C MET A 1 -69.91 -101.89 92.28
N ALA A 2 -70.15 -102.26 93.54
CA ALA A 2 -69.27 -102.84 94.56
C ALA A 2 -67.81 -103.15 94.15
N ARG A 3 -66.88 -102.28 94.59
CA ARG A 3 -65.43 -102.47 94.39
C ARG A 3 -64.95 -103.62 95.26
N GLY A 4 -64.49 -104.70 94.62
CA GLY A 4 -63.92 -105.87 95.28
C GLY A 4 -62.73 -105.51 96.16
N GLY A 5 -62.65 -106.16 97.34
CA GLY A 5 -61.54 -105.99 98.27
C GLY A 5 -60.19 -106.35 97.63
N ILE A 6 -59.14 -105.68 98.06
CA ILE A 6 -57.78 -105.86 97.54
C ILE A 6 -57.24 -107.22 97.94
N ASN A 7 -56.59 -107.87 96.98
CA ASN A 7 -56.03 -109.21 97.12
C ASN A 7 -54.50 -109.17 97.25
N LYS A 8 -53.91 -110.11 98.00
CA LYS A 8 -52.45 -110.22 98.27
C LYS A 8 -51.60 -110.19 96.99
N ALA A 9 -52.08 -110.79 95.90
CA ALA A 9 -51.39 -110.82 94.61
C ALA A 9 -51.28 -109.46 93.91
N LEU A 10 -52.23 -108.54 94.13
CA LEU A 10 -52.16 -107.18 93.57
C LEU A 10 -51.08 -106.36 94.29
N VAL A 11 -51.00 -106.51 95.62
CA VAL A 11 -49.97 -105.85 96.44
C VAL A 11 -48.55 -106.31 96.04
N LEU A 12 -48.39 -107.60 95.72
CA LEU A 12 -47.12 -108.14 95.19
C LEU A 12 -46.69 -107.50 93.86
N LYS A 13 -47.58 -107.44 92.88
CA LYS A 13 -47.27 -106.84 91.58
C LYS A 13 -46.92 -105.36 91.72
N ALA A 14 -47.66 -104.63 92.54
CA ALA A 14 -47.37 -103.22 92.82
C ALA A 14 -46.01 -103.04 93.51
N ARG A 15 -45.62 -103.94 94.43
CA ARG A 15 -44.29 -103.93 95.05
C ARG A 15 -43.18 -104.15 94.01
N GLU A 16 -43.35 -105.12 93.11
CA GLU A 16 -42.37 -105.40 92.05
C GLU A 16 -42.23 -104.23 91.05
N GLU A 17 -43.33 -103.57 90.70
CA GLU A 17 -43.28 -102.39 89.84
C GLU A 17 -42.56 -101.21 90.50
N VAL A 18 -42.78 -100.99 91.80
CA VAL A 18 -42.10 -99.95 92.58
C VAL A 18 -40.60 -100.25 92.68
N LEU A 19 -40.23 -101.53 92.88
CA LEU A 19 -38.83 -101.99 92.88
C LEU A 19 -38.15 -101.84 91.52
N LYS A 20 -38.84 -102.21 90.41
CA LYS A 20 -38.32 -102.00 89.05
C LYS A 20 -38.10 -100.52 88.71
N LYS A 21 -38.85 -99.63 89.36
CA LYS A 21 -38.68 -98.17 89.27
C LYS A 21 -37.62 -97.63 90.23
N GLY A 22 -36.94 -98.48 91.00
CA GLY A 22 -35.85 -98.10 91.91
C GLY A 22 -36.30 -97.34 93.16
N GLN A 23 -37.60 -97.39 93.52
CA GLN A 23 -38.14 -96.70 94.69
C GLN A 23 -38.33 -97.65 95.88
N ASN A 24 -38.16 -97.15 97.11
CA ASN A 24 -38.33 -97.95 98.32
C ASN A 24 -39.82 -98.33 98.51
N PRO A 25 -40.14 -99.61 98.78
CA PRO A 25 -41.51 -100.10 98.91
C PRO A 25 -42.17 -99.65 100.22
N SER A 26 -42.60 -98.39 100.27
CA SER A 26 -43.42 -97.82 101.34
C SER A 26 -44.91 -98.07 101.06
N ILE A 27 -45.73 -98.10 102.13
CA ILE A 27 -47.20 -98.26 102.06
C ILE A 27 -47.81 -97.26 101.06
N ASP A 28 -47.34 -96.00 101.08
CA ASP A 28 -47.89 -94.94 100.25
C ASP A 28 -47.48 -95.08 98.77
N THR A 29 -46.24 -95.46 98.49
CA THR A 29 -45.78 -95.75 97.12
C THR A 29 -46.52 -96.94 96.50
N ILE A 30 -46.79 -97.98 97.28
CA ILE A 30 -47.53 -99.17 96.81
C ILE A 30 -49.01 -98.83 96.64
N ARG A 31 -49.59 -97.99 97.51
CA ARG A 31 -50.97 -97.51 97.34
C ARG A 31 -51.13 -96.66 96.09
N ILE A 32 -50.14 -95.83 95.75
CA ILE A 32 -50.12 -95.05 94.51
C ILE A 32 -50.03 -95.98 93.29
N ALA A 33 -49.14 -96.99 93.32
CA ALA A 33 -49.02 -97.99 92.25
C ALA A 33 -50.32 -98.81 92.07
N LEU A 34 -51.08 -99.04 93.15
CA LEU A 34 -52.41 -99.66 93.13
C LEU A 34 -53.55 -98.69 92.76
N GLY A 35 -53.25 -97.48 92.30
CA GLY A 35 -54.25 -96.50 91.86
C GLY A 35 -55.06 -95.88 93.02
N ASN A 36 -54.43 -95.66 94.17
CA ASN A 36 -55.05 -95.13 95.39
C ASN A 36 -56.21 -95.97 95.93
N THR A 37 -56.24 -97.26 95.60
CA THR A 37 -57.21 -98.20 96.14
C THR A 37 -56.62 -98.93 97.33
N GLY A 38 -57.39 -99.03 98.42
CA GLY A 38 -57.04 -99.81 99.61
C GLY A 38 -56.80 -99.01 100.87
N SER A 39 -57.33 -99.52 101.98
CA SER A 39 -56.99 -99.03 103.31
C SER A 39 -55.52 -99.32 103.63
N LYS A 40 -54.81 -98.31 104.16
CA LYS A 40 -53.39 -98.42 104.57
C LYS A 40 -53.15 -99.64 105.48
N SER A 41 -54.11 -99.98 106.34
CA SER A 41 -54.05 -101.15 107.23
C SER A 41 -54.04 -102.48 106.48
N THR A 42 -54.80 -102.62 105.39
CA THR A 42 -54.88 -103.85 104.60
C THR A 42 -53.64 -104.04 103.73
N ILE A 43 -53.11 -102.96 103.15
CA ILE A 43 -51.85 -102.97 102.40
C ILE A 43 -50.67 -103.29 103.32
N HIS A 44 -50.65 -102.72 104.53
CA HIS A 44 -49.62 -103.02 105.53
C HIS A 44 -49.71 -104.47 106.04
N ARG A 45 -50.92 -105.03 106.24
CA ARG A 45 -51.06 -106.44 106.62
C ARG A 45 -50.52 -107.37 105.54
N TYR A 46 -50.88 -107.14 104.27
CA TYR A 46 -50.35 -107.95 103.16
C TYR A 46 -48.86 -107.70 102.90
N LEU A 47 -48.33 -106.48 103.08
CA LEU A 47 -46.89 -106.22 103.02
C LEU A 47 -46.14 -106.96 104.11
N LYS A 48 -46.65 -106.96 105.34
CA LYS A 48 -46.05 -107.70 106.46
C LYS A 48 -46.12 -109.21 106.26
N GLU A 49 -47.25 -109.73 105.77
CA GLU A 49 -47.38 -111.16 105.39
C GLU A 49 -46.41 -111.54 104.25
N LEU A 50 -46.15 -110.63 103.31
CA LEU A 50 -45.19 -110.83 102.21
C LEU A 50 -43.74 -110.66 102.66
N GLU A 51 -43.47 -109.79 103.62
CA GLU A 51 -42.18 -109.64 104.27
C GLU A 51 -41.87 -110.89 105.10
N GLU A 52 -42.83 -111.42 105.87
CA GLU A 52 -42.72 -112.67 106.63
C GLU A 52 -42.56 -113.91 105.70
N GLU A 53 -43.25 -113.97 104.55
CA GLU A 53 -42.99 -114.99 103.50
C GLU A 53 -41.63 -114.82 102.79
N SER A 54 -41.09 -113.60 102.70
CA SER A 54 -39.76 -113.37 102.14
C SER A 54 -38.63 -113.59 103.15
N ALA A 55 -38.89 -113.36 104.44
CA ALA A 55 -37.96 -113.63 105.54
C ALA A 55 -37.81 -115.14 105.79
N THR A 56 -38.91 -115.91 105.69
CA THR A 56 -38.86 -117.38 105.75
C THR A 56 -38.11 -118.03 104.57
N ARG A 57 -38.00 -117.35 103.42
CA ARG A 57 -37.18 -117.80 102.27
C ARG A 57 -35.67 -117.65 102.47
N MET A 58 -35.22 -116.84 103.43
CA MET A 58 -33.79 -116.67 103.72
C MET A 58 -33.26 -117.59 104.83
N ASP A 59 -34.16 -118.26 105.57
CA ASP A 59 -33.81 -119.21 106.64
C ASP A 59 -33.72 -120.68 106.18
N ASP A 60 -34.10 -120.99 104.92
CA ASP A 60 -33.92 -122.33 104.31
C ASP A 60 -32.45 -122.66 103.95
N VAL A 61 -31.52 -121.75 104.23
CA VAL A 61 -30.08 -121.95 104.01
C VAL A 61 -29.46 -122.82 105.12
N GLU A 62 -30.13 -123.09 106.25
CA GLU A 62 -29.55 -123.93 107.32
C GLU A 62 -29.68 -125.46 107.10
N LEU A 63 -30.48 -125.92 106.13
CA LEU A 63 -30.70 -127.35 105.86
C LEU A 63 -29.88 -127.93 104.69
N LEU A 64 -29.00 -127.13 104.07
CA LEU A 64 -28.10 -127.59 103.01
C LEU A 64 -26.72 -127.97 103.58
N SER A 65 -26.30 -129.22 103.37
CA SER A 65 -25.01 -129.72 103.85
C SER A 65 -23.84 -128.90 103.27
N LYS A 66 -22.82 -128.65 104.11
CA LYS A 66 -21.62 -127.84 103.78
C LYS A 66 -21.04 -128.08 102.35
N PRO A 67 -20.98 -129.32 101.82
CA PRO A 67 -20.42 -129.58 100.48
C PRO A 67 -21.21 -128.95 99.32
N ILE A 68 -22.54 -128.88 99.40
CA ILE A 68 -23.38 -128.33 98.32
C ILE A 68 -23.28 -126.79 98.30
N LYS A 69 -23.18 -126.18 99.48
CA LYS A 69 -22.91 -124.73 99.60
C LYS A 69 -21.55 -124.36 99.00
N GLU A 70 -20.52 -125.17 99.22
CA GLU A 70 -19.20 -124.96 98.60
C GLU A 70 -19.26 -125.09 97.06
N LEU A 71 -20.03 -126.03 96.53
CA LEU A 71 -20.14 -126.20 95.07
C LEU A 71 -20.91 -125.05 94.40
N ILE A 72 -22.02 -124.60 95.01
CA ILE A 72 -22.80 -123.47 94.51
C ILE A 72 -22.03 -122.16 94.66
N THR A 73 -21.31 -121.96 95.76
CA THR A 73 -20.43 -120.78 95.92
C THR A 73 -19.28 -120.78 94.92
N ARG A 74 -18.71 -121.95 94.60
CA ARG A 74 -17.68 -122.08 93.56
C ARG A 74 -18.23 -121.86 92.15
N LEU A 75 -19.43 -122.37 91.84
CA LEU A 75 -20.09 -122.13 90.54
C LEU A 75 -20.53 -120.66 90.40
N ALA A 76 -21.06 -120.05 91.47
CA ALA A 76 -21.39 -118.63 91.49
C ALA A 76 -20.14 -117.75 91.40
N ALA A 77 -19.02 -118.16 92.00
CA ALA A 77 -17.73 -117.49 91.83
C ALA A 77 -17.23 -117.61 90.38
N GLY A 78 -17.30 -118.81 89.78
CA GLY A 78 -16.93 -119.01 88.37
C GLY A 78 -17.81 -118.23 87.39
N LEU A 79 -19.14 -118.21 87.60
CA LEU A 79 -20.07 -117.39 86.81
C LEU A 79 -19.82 -115.89 86.99
N ARG A 80 -19.47 -115.45 88.21
CA ARG A 80 -19.08 -114.04 88.45
C ARG A 80 -17.76 -113.72 87.77
N GLU A 81 -16.80 -114.63 87.78
CA GLU A 81 -15.50 -114.45 87.11
C GLU A 81 -15.67 -114.41 85.59
N GLU A 82 -16.46 -115.33 84.99
CA GLU A 82 -16.81 -115.29 83.57
C GLU A 82 -17.61 -114.03 83.20
N ALA A 83 -18.57 -113.61 84.03
CA ALA A 83 -19.30 -112.36 83.82
C ALA A 83 -18.40 -111.13 83.94
N ASN A 84 -17.47 -111.13 84.90
CA ASN A 84 -16.49 -110.06 85.07
C ASN A 84 -15.53 -110.00 83.87
N VAL A 85 -15.05 -111.14 83.37
CA VAL A 85 -14.23 -111.21 82.15
C VAL A 85 -14.99 -110.68 80.94
N ILE A 86 -16.28 -111.01 80.79
CA ILE A 86 -17.12 -110.46 79.71
C ILE A 86 -17.30 -108.95 79.87
N VAL A 87 -17.56 -108.47 81.10
CA VAL A 87 -17.72 -107.03 81.38
C VAL A 87 -16.41 -106.27 81.13
N GLU A 88 -15.27 -106.82 81.53
CA GLU A 88 -13.94 -106.26 81.30
C GLU A 88 -13.61 -106.23 79.81
N GLN A 89 -13.87 -107.32 79.07
CA GLN A 89 -13.73 -107.35 77.61
C GLN A 89 -14.66 -106.35 76.89
N GLN A 90 -15.87 -106.13 77.40
CA GLN A 90 -16.77 -105.11 76.84
C GLN A 90 -16.31 -103.70 77.22
N ALA A 91 -15.85 -103.49 78.45
CA ALA A 91 -15.28 -102.22 78.90
C ALA A 91 -14.06 -101.83 78.07
N ASP A 92 -13.14 -102.77 77.82
CA ASP A 92 -11.98 -102.57 76.94
C ASP A 92 -12.41 -102.23 75.50
N LYS A 93 -13.41 -102.93 74.96
CA LYS A 93 -13.95 -102.63 73.62
C LYS A 93 -14.60 -101.25 73.57
N PHE A 94 -15.35 -100.86 74.60
CA PHE A 94 -15.97 -99.54 74.69
C PHE A 94 -14.93 -98.44 74.87
N GLU A 95 -13.88 -98.68 75.66
CA GLU A 95 -12.78 -97.74 75.85
C GLU A 95 -11.99 -97.54 74.55
N GLN A 96 -11.71 -98.63 73.81
CA GLN A 96 -11.12 -98.56 72.47
C GLN A 96 -12.02 -97.80 71.49
N GLN A 97 -13.33 -98.06 71.49
CA GLN A 97 -14.28 -97.33 70.65
C GLN A 97 -14.35 -95.84 71.01
N LEU A 98 -14.31 -95.50 72.31
CA LEU A 98 -14.26 -94.12 72.77
C LEU A 98 -12.97 -93.42 72.33
N GLN A 99 -11.81 -94.08 72.46
CA GLN A 99 -10.54 -93.54 71.96
C GLN A 99 -10.55 -93.36 70.44
N ASP A 100 -11.08 -94.32 69.69
CA ASP A 100 -11.25 -94.22 68.23
C ASP A 100 -12.18 -93.07 67.83
N LEU A 101 -13.29 -92.87 68.55
CA LEU A 101 -14.21 -91.77 68.30
C LEU A 101 -13.59 -90.42 68.68
N LEU A 102 -12.90 -90.33 69.82
CA LEU A 102 -12.19 -89.12 70.24
C LEU A 102 -11.08 -88.74 69.27
N SER A 103 -10.29 -89.71 68.81
CA SER A 103 -9.24 -89.47 67.82
C SER A 103 -9.84 -89.00 66.48
N LYS A 104 -10.91 -89.64 65.98
CA LYS A 104 -11.63 -89.19 64.79
C LYS A 104 -12.22 -87.80 64.95
N ASN A 105 -12.80 -87.48 66.11
CA ASN A 105 -13.35 -86.16 66.37
C ASN A 105 -12.25 -85.09 66.40
N SER A 106 -11.13 -85.36 67.08
CA SER A 106 -9.97 -84.45 67.12
C SER A 106 -9.37 -84.22 65.73
N ALA A 107 -9.28 -85.26 64.90
CA ALA A 107 -8.80 -85.14 63.52
C ALA A 107 -9.77 -84.33 62.65
N SER A 108 -11.08 -84.50 62.84
CA SER A 108 -12.10 -83.70 62.16
C SER A 108 -12.06 -82.23 62.59
N GLU A 109 -11.88 -81.94 63.88
CA GLU A 109 -11.74 -80.58 64.40
C GLU A 109 -10.50 -79.89 63.85
N GLN A 110 -9.36 -80.59 63.79
CA GLN A 110 -8.14 -80.08 63.15
C GLN A 110 -8.33 -79.81 61.66
N ALA A 111 -9.00 -80.71 60.93
CA ALA A 111 -9.30 -80.51 59.52
C ALA A 111 -10.22 -79.28 59.30
N LEU A 112 -11.23 -79.10 60.16
CA LEU A 112 -12.10 -77.93 60.15
C LEU A 112 -11.34 -76.63 60.45
N ASP A 113 -10.42 -76.65 61.42
CA ASP A 113 -9.60 -75.49 61.74
C ASP A 113 -8.69 -75.09 60.57
N VAL A 114 -8.03 -76.06 59.93
CA VAL A 114 -7.21 -75.82 58.73
C VAL A 114 -8.06 -75.25 57.57
N LEU A 115 -9.22 -75.86 57.29
CA LEU A 115 -10.14 -75.36 56.27
C LEU A 115 -10.66 -73.95 56.59
N SER A 116 -10.95 -73.66 57.86
CA SER A 116 -11.41 -72.33 58.28
C SER A 116 -10.33 -71.26 58.08
N LYS A 117 -9.07 -71.56 58.42
CA LYS A 117 -7.92 -70.69 58.20
C LYS A 117 -7.66 -70.47 56.72
N GLN A 118 -7.78 -71.53 55.91
CA GLN A 118 -7.64 -71.43 54.46
C GLN A 118 -8.73 -70.54 53.86
N ASN A 119 -10.00 -70.73 54.24
CA ASN A 119 -11.11 -69.87 53.80
C ASN A 119 -10.91 -68.42 54.24
N ALA A 120 -10.47 -68.17 55.47
CA ALA A 120 -10.17 -66.82 55.95
C ALA A 120 -9.07 -66.14 55.12
N SER A 121 -7.98 -66.87 54.80
CA SER A 121 -6.90 -66.35 53.95
C SER A 121 -7.37 -66.07 52.51
N GLN A 122 -8.24 -66.93 51.96
CA GLN A 122 -8.81 -66.74 50.62
C GLN A 122 -9.74 -65.53 50.57
N LEU A 123 -10.57 -65.32 51.60
CA LEU A 123 -11.41 -64.14 51.72
C LEU A 123 -10.58 -62.85 51.78
N GLN A 124 -9.49 -62.84 52.56
CA GLN A 124 -8.58 -61.70 52.61
C GLN A 124 -7.92 -61.41 51.26
N MET A 125 -7.49 -62.45 50.52
CA MET A 125 -6.93 -62.29 49.17
C MET A 125 -7.98 -61.73 48.19
N LEU A 126 -9.22 -62.21 48.25
CA LEU A 126 -10.31 -61.70 47.43
C LEU A 126 -10.63 -60.23 47.75
N GLU A 127 -10.66 -59.86 49.02
CA GLU A 127 -10.88 -58.47 49.44
C GLU A 127 -9.75 -57.54 48.95
N CYS A 128 -8.50 -57.97 49.05
CA CYS A 128 -7.35 -57.22 48.50
C CYS A 128 -7.49 -57.05 46.97
N LEU A 129 -7.80 -58.12 46.24
CA LEU A 129 -7.98 -58.07 44.79
C LEU A 129 -9.15 -57.16 44.39
N GLU A 130 -10.25 -57.17 45.13
CA GLU A 130 -11.36 -56.24 44.89
C GLU A 130 -10.96 -54.78 45.10
N THR A 131 -10.16 -54.48 46.13
CA THR A 131 -9.66 -53.12 46.35
C THR A 131 -8.70 -52.67 45.24
N ASP A 132 -7.83 -53.58 44.77
CA ASP A 132 -6.92 -53.30 43.66
C ASP A 132 -7.68 -53.08 42.34
N LEU A 133 -8.71 -53.89 42.07
CA LEU A 133 -9.56 -53.72 40.88
C LEU A 133 -10.30 -52.37 40.93
N LYS A 134 -10.92 -52.03 42.06
CA LYS A 134 -11.55 -50.71 42.27
C LYS A 134 -10.54 -49.57 42.06
N GLY A 135 -9.32 -49.71 42.58
CA GLY A 135 -8.24 -48.74 42.38
C GLY A 135 -7.83 -48.59 40.92
N ARG A 136 -7.73 -49.71 40.17
CA ARG A 136 -7.44 -49.70 38.73
C ARG A 136 -8.56 -49.09 37.91
N ASP A 137 -9.81 -49.38 38.24
CA ASP A 137 -10.98 -48.79 37.56
C ASP A 137 -11.01 -47.27 37.73
N ILE A 138 -10.78 -46.78 38.95
CA ILE A 138 -10.66 -45.33 39.22
C ILE A 138 -9.48 -44.72 38.45
N ALA A 139 -8.34 -45.39 38.40
CA ALA A 139 -7.18 -44.90 37.65
C ALA A 139 -7.45 -44.87 36.13
N LEU A 140 -8.17 -45.86 35.60
CA LEU A 140 -8.57 -45.93 34.19
C LEU A 140 -9.58 -44.82 33.84
N THR A 141 -10.58 -44.57 34.68
CA THR A 141 -11.54 -43.48 34.45
C THR A 141 -10.84 -42.13 34.47
N HIS A 142 -9.96 -41.89 35.46
CA HIS A 142 -9.20 -40.65 35.55
C HIS A 142 -8.24 -40.47 34.36
N SER A 143 -7.59 -41.55 33.89
CA SER A 143 -6.76 -41.49 32.68
C SER A 143 -7.59 -41.20 31.43
N ALA A 144 -8.81 -41.72 31.32
CA ALA A 144 -9.71 -41.48 30.21
C ALA A 144 -10.22 -40.03 30.19
N GLU A 145 -10.56 -39.48 31.36
CA GLU A 145 -10.93 -38.07 31.55
C GLU A 145 -9.78 -37.14 31.13
N ASN A 146 -8.57 -37.37 31.64
CA ASN A 146 -7.38 -36.60 31.25
C ASN A 146 -7.09 -36.67 29.75
N ALA A 147 -7.25 -37.85 29.13
CA ALA A 147 -7.08 -38.00 27.68
C ALA A 147 -8.17 -37.25 26.89
N ALA A 148 -9.40 -37.19 27.40
CA ALA A 148 -10.48 -36.42 26.79
C ALA A 148 -10.24 -34.91 26.91
N GLU A 149 -9.79 -34.43 28.09
CA GLU A 149 -9.40 -33.03 28.31
C GLU A 149 -8.23 -32.63 27.40
N ALA A 150 -7.18 -33.46 27.33
CA ALA A 150 -6.05 -33.23 26.44
C ALA A 150 -6.49 -33.09 24.97
N LYS A 151 -7.33 -34.02 24.47
CA LYS A 151 -7.89 -33.92 23.11
C LYS A 151 -8.74 -32.67 22.91
N GLN A 152 -9.51 -32.25 23.92
CA GLN A 152 -10.29 -31.02 23.84
C GLN A 152 -9.38 -29.78 23.75
N THR A 153 -8.31 -29.73 24.54
CA THR A 153 -7.34 -28.63 24.49
C THR A 153 -6.59 -28.59 23.16
N GLU A 154 -6.19 -29.75 22.63
CA GLU A 154 -5.56 -29.88 21.31
C GLU A 154 -6.49 -29.39 20.21
N SER A 155 -7.78 -29.77 20.25
CA SER A 155 -8.79 -29.28 19.30
C SER A 155 -8.97 -27.76 19.38
N LYS A 156 -9.00 -27.18 20.60
CA LYS A 156 -9.08 -25.72 20.78
C LYS A 156 -7.83 -25.01 20.24
N LEU A 157 -6.64 -25.52 20.56
CA LEU A 157 -5.37 -24.94 20.11
C LEU A 157 -5.21 -25.04 18.60
N THR A 158 -5.59 -26.17 17.98
CA THR A 158 -5.55 -26.32 16.53
C THR A 158 -6.54 -25.40 15.82
N ALA A 159 -7.72 -25.15 16.40
CA ALA A 159 -8.66 -24.16 15.88
C ALA A 159 -8.08 -22.73 15.95
N LEU A 160 -7.50 -22.35 17.10
CA LEU A 160 -6.83 -21.06 17.27
C LEU A 160 -5.65 -20.89 16.31
N LEU A 161 -4.84 -21.93 16.11
CA LEU A 161 -3.74 -21.91 15.15
C LEU A 161 -4.24 -21.68 13.72
N LYS A 162 -5.34 -22.33 13.31
CA LYS A 162 -5.95 -22.10 12.00
C LYS A 162 -6.46 -20.67 11.85
N GLU A 163 -7.13 -20.11 12.86
CA GLU A 163 -7.59 -18.72 12.84
C GLU A 163 -6.42 -17.72 12.76
N LYS A 164 -5.33 -17.98 13.50
CA LYS A 164 -4.13 -17.16 13.40
C LYS A 164 -3.45 -17.27 12.05
N GLN A 165 -3.43 -18.47 11.45
CA GLN A 165 -2.90 -18.67 10.11
C GLN A 165 -3.70 -17.88 9.06
N THR A 166 -5.03 -17.94 9.08
CA THR A 166 -5.86 -17.15 8.16
C THR A 166 -5.74 -15.65 8.40
N GLN A 167 -5.58 -15.23 9.66
CA GLN A 167 -5.32 -13.83 10.01
C GLN A 167 -3.96 -13.35 9.45
N ILE A 168 -2.92 -14.18 9.53
CA ILE A 168 -1.59 -13.88 8.96
C ILE A 168 -1.70 -13.78 7.44
N GLU A 169 -2.33 -14.74 6.78
CA GLU A 169 -2.54 -14.73 5.32
C GLU A 169 -3.28 -13.46 4.87
N SER A 170 -4.35 -13.08 5.57
CA SER A 170 -5.09 -11.83 5.27
C SER A 170 -4.25 -10.56 5.47
N LEU A 171 -3.33 -10.55 6.45
CA LEU A 171 -2.41 -9.44 6.65
C LEU A 171 -1.34 -9.39 5.57
N GLU A 172 -0.79 -10.54 5.18
CA GLU A 172 0.19 -10.66 4.09
C GLU A 172 -0.40 -10.21 2.76
N GLU A 173 -1.64 -10.58 2.43
CA GLU A 173 -2.37 -10.09 1.25
C GLU A 173 -2.54 -8.56 1.28
N LYS A 174 -2.93 -7.99 2.42
CA LYS A 174 -3.03 -6.52 2.57
C LYS A 174 -1.67 -5.86 2.42
N HIS A 175 -0.61 -6.45 2.94
CA HIS A 175 0.76 -5.93 2.76
C HIS A 175 1.21 -6.01 1.30
N LEU A 176 0.89 -7.10 0.60
CA LEU A 176 1.16 -7.26 -0.82
C LEU A 176 0.44 -6.19 -1.63
N HIS A 177 -0.88 -6.01 -1.43
CA HIS A 177 -1.64 -4.98 -2.12
C HIS A 177 -1.16 -3.55 -1.83
N ASN A 178 -0.80 -3.25 -0.57
CA ASN A 178 -0.20 -1.96 -0.23
C ASN A 178 1.14 -1.75 -0.96
N ARG A 179 1.96 -2.80 -1.08
CA ARG A 179 3.22 -2.74 -1.81
C ARG A 179 2.99 -2.52 -3.30
N GLU A 180 2.09 -3.27 -3.92
CA GLU A 180 1.70 -3.13 -5.33
C GLU A 180 1.16 -1.72 -5.61
N ALA A 181 0.28 -1.20 -4.74
CA ALA A 181 -0.24 0.16 -4.85
C ALA A 181 0.86 1.22 -4.76
N LEU A 182 1.85 1.04 -3.87
CA LEU A 182 3.01 1.93 -3.77
C LEU A 182 3.92 1.82 -4.98
N GLU A 183 4.10 0.63 -5.55
CA GLU A 183 4.87 0.41 -6.78
C GLU A 183 4.19 1.09 -7.97
N HIS A 184 2.87 0.93 -8.13
CA HIS A 184 2.09 1.65 -9.14
C HIS A 184 2.13 3.17 -8.95
N TYR A 185 2.03 3.66 -7.71
CA TYR A 185 2.16 5.09 -7.44
C TYR A 185 3.55 5.62 -7.81
N ARG A 186 4.62 4.89 -7.46
CA ARG A 186 6.00 5.25 -7.82
C ARG A 186 6.19 5.28 -9.34
N GLN A 187 5.70 4.25 -10.04
CA GLN A 187 5.74 4.19 -11.50
C GLN A 187 4.96 5.34 -12.13
N SER A 188 3.75 5.64 -11.66
CA SER A 188 2.94 6.74 -12.16
C SER A 188 3.61 8.11 -11.96
N VAL A 189 4.20 8.36 -10.79
CA VAL A 189 4.96 9.59 -10.53
C VAL A 189 6.20 9.67 -11.40
N GLN A 190 6.90 8.56 -11.62
CA GLN A 190 8.05 8.51 -12.53
C GLN A 190 7.62 8.82 -13.97
N GLU A 191 6.57 8.17 -14.49
CA GLU A 191 6.04 8.42 -15.82
C GLU A 191 5.58 9.87 -16.00
N GLN A 192 4.96 10.46 -14.98
CA GLN A 192 4.57 11.87 -14.99
C GLN A 192 5.80 12.78 -15.11
N ARG A 193 6.82 12.56 -14.29
CA ARG A 193 8.08 13.33 -14.36
C ARG A 193 8.77 13.16 -15.70
N ASP A 194 8.80 11.95 -16.25
CA ASP A 194 9.39 11.69 -17.56
C ASP A 194 8.61 12.36 -18.69
N GLN A 195 7.27 12.42 -18.60
CA GLN A 195 6.44 13.15 -19.55
C GLN A 195 6.68 14.67 -19.47
N ASP A 196 6.74 15.23 -18.27
CA ASP A 196 7.00 16.66 -18.07
C ASP A 196 8.43 17.02 -18.52
N GLN A 197 9.42 16.18 -18.23
CA GLN A 197 10.79 16.33 -18.72
C GLN A 197 10.84 16.34 -20.25
N ARG A 198 10.16 15.40 -20.92
CA ARG A 198 10.06 15.38 -22.39
C ARG A 198 9.41 16.64 -22.96
N ARG A 199 8.33 17.13 -22.34
CA ARG A 199 7.67 18.39 -22.74
C ARG A 199 8.59 19.59 -22.59
N HIS A 200 9.31 19.68 -21.46
CA HIS A 200 10.28 20.75 -21.23
C HIS A 200 11.43 20.69 -22.23
N GLU A 201 11.98 19.51 -22.51
CA GLU A 201 13.02 19.33 -23.53
C GLU A 201 12.54 19.77 -24.91
N GLN A 202 11.30 19.42 -25.30
CA GLN A 202 10.71 19.87 -26.56
C GLN A 202 10.57 21.40 -26.61
N GLN A 203 10.10 22.03 -25.53
CA GLN A 203 9.97 23.49 -25.45
C GLN A 203 11.34 24.18 -25.55
N VAL A 204 12.36 23.64 -24.87
CA VAL A 204 13.73 24.16 -24.92
C VAL A 204 14.30 24.04 -26.34
N GLN A 205 14.09 22.90 -27.02
CA GLN A 205 14.50 22.72 -28.41
C GLN A 205 13.80 23.71 -29.36
N GLN A 206 12.50 23.95 -29.17
CA GLN A 206 11.76 24.94 -29.96
C GLN A 206 12.32 26.35 -29.74
N LEU A 207 12.52 26.77 -28.49
CA LEU A 207 13.09 28.08 -28.17
C LEU A 207 14.51 28.23 -28.75
N HIS A 208 15.33 27.17 -28.72
CA HIS A 208 16.64 27.19 -29.37
C HIS A 208 16.55 27.33 -30.89
N ALA A 209 15.59 26.68 -31.54
CA ALA A 209 15.36 26.83 -32.97
C ALA A 209 14.91 28.25 -33.32
N GLU A 210 13.96 28.82 -32.57
CA GLU A 210 13.51 30.21 -32.72
C GLU A 210 14.67 31.19 -32.52
N ASN A 211 15.51 30.98 -31.50
CA ASN A 211 16.68 31.82 -31.24
C ASN A 211 17.68 31.77 -32.42
N ARG A 212 17.90 30.60 -33.03
CA ARG A 212 18.72 30.48 -34.25
C ARG A 212 18.14 31.27 -35.41
N VAL A 213 16.83 31.17 -35.66
CA VAL A 213 16.15 31.92 -36.73
C VAL A 213 16.21 33.42 -36.49
N LEU A 214 15.98 33.87 -35.26
CA LEU A 214 16.09 35.28 -34.88
C LEU A 214 17.51 35.81 -35.06
N ASN A 215 18.53 35.06 -34.63
CA ASN A 215 19.94 35.45 -34.83
C ASN A 215 20.30 35.51 -36.32
N GLN A 216 19.83 34.57 -37.14
CA GLN A 216 20.04 34.62 -38.59
C GLN A 216 19.37 35.85 -39.20
N THR A 217 18.13 36.15 -38.80
CA THR A 217 17.39 37.33 -39.27
C THR A 217 18.09 38.62 -38.85
N LEU A 218 18.56 38.69 -37.60
CA LEU A 218 19.32 39.83 -37.09
C LEU A 218 20.63 40.02 -37.87
N SER A 219 21.34 38.94 -38.19
CA SER A 219 22.55 39.01 -39.02
C SER A 219 22.26 39.56 -40.42
N LEU A 220 21.14 39.15 -41.04
CA LEU A 220 20.72 39.67 -42.34
C LEU A 220 20.34 41.16 -42.26
N LYS A 221 19.58 41.57 -41.22
CA LYS A 221 19.25 42.98 -41.01
C LYS A 221 20.49 43.83 -40.73
N GLN A 222 21.47 43.28 -40.01
CA GLN A 222 22.74 43.96 -39.80
C GLN A 222 23.49 44.14 -41.14
N SER A 223 23.51 43.13 -42.01
CA SER A 223 24.11 43.29 -43.35
C SER A 223 23.37 44.35 -44.18
N ASP A 224 22.04 44.35 -44.18
CA ASP A 224 21.22 45.34 -44.89
C ASP A 224 21.53 46.77 -44.40
N ILE A 225 21.59 46.97 -43.08
CA ILE A 225 21.94 48.26 -42.46
C ILE A 225 23.35 48.68 -42.88
N THR A 226 24.33 47.77 -42.87
CA THR A 226 25.69 48.12 -43.31
C THR A 226 25.75 48.50 -44.79
N GLN A 227 24.94 47.86 -45.65
CA GLN A 227 24.86 48.21 -47.06
C GLN A 227 24.21 49.58 -47.25
N LEU A 228 23.07 49.84 -46.61
CA LEU A 228 22.41 51.15 -46.64
C LEU A 228 23.33 52.28 -46.13
N ASN A 229 24.12 52.03 -45.08
CA ASN A 229 25.10 53.01 -44.59
C ASN A 229 26.21 53.30 -45.61
N LYS A 230 26.68 52.28 -46.35
CA LYS A 230 27.63 52.47 -47.45
C LYS A 230 27.03 53.29 -48.58
N ASP A 231 25.80 52.98 -48.97
CA ASP A 231 25.10 53.70 -50.03
C ASP A 231 24.77 55.14 -49.62
N ASN A 232 24.36 55.39 -48.37
CA ASN A 232 24.22 56.74 -47.82
C ASN A 232 25.54 57.52 -47.88
N SER A 233 26.66 56.88 -47.52
CA SER A 233 27.99 57.52 -47.60
C SER A 233 28.38 57.87 -49.05
N ARG A 234 28.01 57.01 -50.02
CA ARG A 234 28.17 57.29 -51.45
C ARG A 234 27.30 58.47 -51.89
N PHE A 235 26.01 58.47 -51.56
CA PHE A 235 25.10 59.57 -51.90
C PHE A 235 25.52 60.89 -51.28
N ILE A 236 26.02 60.91 -50.03
CA ILE A 236 26.58 62.13 -49.42
C ILE A 236 27.78 62.64 -50.24
N SER A 237 28.65 61.73 -50.70
CA SER A 237 29.82 62.09 -51.52
C SER A 237 29.39 62.64 -52.88
N GLU A 238 28.43 62.00 -53.55
CA GLU A 238 27.85 62.44 -54.82
C GLU A 238 27.14 63.79 -54.69
N LEU A 239 26.35 63.97 -53.63
CA LEU A 239 25.67 65.24 -53.32
C LEU A 239 26.68 66.35 -53.05
N GLY A 240 27.76 66.07 -52.30
CA GLY A 240 28.85 67.01 -52.09
C GLY A 240 29.57 67.38 -53.39
N ALA A 241 29.78 66.43 -54.30
CA ALA A 241 30.36 66.68 -55.62
C ALA A 241 29.41 67.52 -56.50
N ALA A 242 28.11 67.20 -56.51
CA ALA A 242 27.09 67.96 -57.24
C ALA A 242 26.94 69.39 -56.70
N GLN A 243 26.98 69.59 -55.38
CA GLN A 243 26.99 70.92 -54.76
C GLN A 243 28.21 71.73 -55.17
N LYS A 244 29.41 71.12 -55.21
CA LYS A 244 30.62 71.78 -55.73
C LYS A 244 30.45 72.17 -57.19
N ALA A 245 29.98 71.25 -58.04
CA ALA A 245 29.71 71.54 -59.45
C ALA A 245 28.69 72.68 -59.62
N LEU A 246 27.63 72.69 -58.82
CA LEU A 246 26.64 73.77 -58.81
C LEU A 246 27.25 75.10 -58.39
N SER A 247 28.12 75.11 -57.38
CA SER A 247 28.81 76.34 -56.94
C SER A 247 29.75 76.89 -58.03
N LEU A 248 30.46 76.01 -58.74
CA LEU A 248 31.30 76.40 -59.88
C LEU A 248 30.45 76.97 -61.00
N LEU A 249 29.39 76.28 -61.43
CA LEU A 249 28.49 76.76 -62.47
C LEU A 249 27.81 78.09 -62.08
N THR A 250 27.48 78.28 -60.81
CA THR A 250 26.93 79.54 -60.30
C THR A 250 27.99 80.66 -60.36
N SER A 251 29.25 80.37 -60.03
CA SER A 251 30.34 81.34 -60.17
C SER A 251 30.61 81.71 -61.63
N GLU A 252 30.64 80.72 -62.53
CA GLU A 252 30.78 80.94 -63.97
C GLU A 252 29.60 81.77 -64.52
N LYS A 253 28.37 81.45 -64.09
CA LYS A 253 27.18 82.24 -64.43
C LYS A 253 27.33 83.69 -63.96
N ASN A 254 27.75 83.92 -62.71
CA ASN A 254 27.93 85.27 -62.18
C ASN A 254 29.04 86.03 -62.92
N GLU A 255 30.13 85.35 -63.28
CA GLU A 255 31.21 85.92 -64.09
C GLU A 255 30.70 86.30 -65.49
N LEU A 256 29.97 85.41 -66.17
CA LEU A 256 29.32 85.69 -67.44
C LEU A 256 28.33 86.85 -67.35
N GLU A 257 27.48 86.90 -66.31
CA GLU A 257 26.57 88.02 -66.06
C GLU A 257 27.33 89.34 -65.87
N SER A 258 28.44 89.33 -65.14
CA SER A 258 29.29 90.51 -64.97
C SER A 258 29.92 90.95 -66.30
N ARG A 259 30.37 90.01 -67.12
CA ARG A 259 30.92 90.27 -68.46
C ARG A 259 29.87 90.80 -69.43
N VAL A 260 28.65 90.26 -69.40
CA VAL A 260 27.51 90.79 -70.18
C VAL A 260 27.17 92.20 -69.74
N LYS A 261 27.12 92.48 -68.43
CA LYS A 261 26.93 93.85 -67.92
C LYS A 261 28.03 94.81 -68.37
N ALA A 262 29.29 94.38 -68.32
CA ALA A 262 30.43 95.17 -68.79
C ALA A 262 30.35 95.46 -70.30
N LEU A 263 29.99 94.45 -71.11
CA LEU A 263 29.77 94.61 -72.55
C LEU A 263 28.60 95.55 -72.82
N ALA A 264 27.49 95.44 -72.09
CA ALA A 264 26.34 96.35 -72.25
C ALA A 264 26.71 97.80 -71.91
N LEU A 265 27.49 98.03 -70.85
CA LEU A 265 28.02 99.36 -70.52
C LEU A 265 28.97 99.89 -71.60
N SER A 266 29.85 99.03 -72.13
CA SER A 266 30.74 99.40 -73.24
C SER A 266 29.98 99.68 -74.54
N GLU A 267 28.92 98.94 -74.82
CA GLU A 267 28.04 99.18 -75.97
C GLU A 267 27.27 100.50 -75.79
N GLN A 268 26.81 100.80 -74.57
CA GLN A 268 26.19 102.08 -74.25
C GLN A 268 27.17 103.24 -74.44
N SER A 269 28.42 103.13 -73.97
CA SER A 269 29.43 104.17 -74.17
C SER A 269 29.75 104.37 -75.65
N LEU A 270 29.91 103.28 -76.42
CA LEU A 270 30.15 103.35 -77.87
C LEU A 270 28.95 103.96 -78.60
N ASN A 271 27.72 103.66 -78.18
CA ASN A 271 26.51 104.28 -78.72
C ASN A 271 26.45 105.79 -78.42
N ILE A 272 26.89 106.22 -77.23
CA ILE A 272 27.02 107.64 -76.90
C ILE A 272 28.09 108.29 -77.77
N GLU A 273 29.26 107.67 -77.95
CA GLU A 273 30.30 108.16 -78.85
C GLU A 273 29.83 108.26 -80.31
N LEU A 274 29.11 107.24 -80.81
CA LEU A 274 28.49 107.26 -82.13
C LEU A 274 27.44 108.36 -82.25
N ARG A 275 26.63 108.58 -81.21
CA ARG A 275 25.67 109.69 -81.17
C ARG A 275 26.38 111.04 -81.20
N ASN A 276 27.40 111.23 -80.38
CA ASN A 276 28.21 112.45 -80.37
C ASN A 276 28.87 112.67 -81.73
N SER A 277 29.39 111.62 -82.36
CA SER A 277 29.98 111.67 -83.71
C SER A 277 28.92 112.02 -84.76
N ARG A 278 27.70 111.48 -84.66
CA ARG A 278 26.58 111.86 -85.52
C ARG A 278 26.16 113.31 -85.32
N GLU A 279 26.04 113.78 -84.08
CA GLU A 279 25.75 115.18 -83.75
C GLU A 279 26.85 116.11 -84.27
N GLN A 280 28.12 115.72 -84.19
CA GLN A 280 29.23 116.44 -84.82
C GLN A 280 29.11 116.47 -86.35
N ILE A 281 28.82 115.34 -86.99
CA ILE A 281 28.58 115.27 -88.45
C ILE A 281 27.39 116.16 -88.84
N GLU A 282 26.32 116.17 -88.06
CA GLU A 282 25.14 117.00 -88.29
C GLU A 282 25.46 118.49 -88.10
N SER A 283 26.23 118.85 -87.08
CA SER A 283 26.77 120.21 -86.89
C SER A 283 27.63 120.63 -88.08
N TYR A 284 28.59 119.79 -88.51
CA TYR A 284 29.39 120.04 -89.70
C TYR A 284 28.53 120.13 -90.97
N SER A 285 27.45 119.36 -91.08
CA SER A 285 26.50 119.43 -92.19
C SER A 285 25.73 120.75 -92.20
N VAL A 286 25.24 121.20 -91.05
CA VAL A 286 24.56 122.50 -90.88
C VAL A 286 25.52 123.65 -91.16
N GLU A 287 26.76 123.58 -90.67
CA GLU A 287 27.81 124.56 -90.94
C GLU A 287 28.18 124.59 -92.42
N ASN A 288 28.34 123.44 -93.06
CA ASN A 288 28.49 123.34 -94.52
C ASN A 288 27.26 123.89 -95.27
N GLY A 289 26.06 123.71 -94.73
CA GLY A 289 24.82 124.28 -95.27
C GLY A 289 24.82 125.81 -95.21
N LYS A 290 25.22 126.39 -94.06
CA LYS A 290 25.40 127.84 -93.89
C LYS A 290 26.47 128.38 -94.82
N LEU A 291 27.64 127.74 -94.89
CA LEU A 291 28.71 128.11 -95.81
C LEU A 291 28.26 128.02 -97.27
N ARG A 292 27.46 127.01 -97.65
CA ARG A 292 26.85 126.92 -98.99
C ARG A 292 25.86 128.06 -99.24
N GLN A 293 25.07 128.45 -98.25
CA GLN A 293 24.14 129.57 -98.36
C GLN A 293 24.88 130.91 -98.48
N GLU A 294 25.93 131.12 -97.69
CA GLU A 294 26.82 132.28 -97.78
C GLU A 294 27.55 132.31 -99.13
N TYR A 295 28.06 131.17 -99.59
CA TYR A 295 28.69 131.04 -100.90
C TYR A 295 27.69 131.30 -102.03
N GLY A 296 26.45 130.82 -101.94
CA GLY A 296 25.38 131.13 -102.88
C GLY A 296 24.98 132.62 -102.85
N GLY A 297 25.00 133.24 -101.67
CA GLY A 297 24.80 134.68 -101.49
C GLY A 297 25.94 135.52 -102.09
N LEU A 298 27.19 135.10 -101.92
CA LEU A 298 28.37 135.69 -102.56
C LEU A 298 28.36 135.47 -104.07
N GLN A 299 27.96 134.29 -104.53
CA GLN A 299 27.83 133.96 -105.94
C GLN A 299 26.71 134.77 -106.60
N SER A 300 25.58 135.00 -105.93
CA SER A 300 24.52 135.88 -106.46
C SER A 300 24.97 137.34 -106.51
N LYS A 301 25.72 137.82 -105.51
CA LYS A 301 26.38 139.15 -105.53
C LYS A 301 27.42 139.23 -106.65
N GLN A 302 28.19 138.18 -106.87
CA GLN A 302 29.15 138.10 -107.96
C GLN A 302 28.44 138.10 -109.32
N GLN A 303 27.37 137.32 -109.49
CA GLN A 303 26.58 137.31 -110.71
C GLN A 303 25.91 138.66 -110.96
N ALA A 304 25.40 139.33 -109.92
CA ALA A 304 24.88 140.70 -110.02
C ALA A 304 25.98 141.70 -110.42
N SER A 305 27.21 141.53 -109.92
CA SER A 305 28.35 142.35 -110.34
C SER A 305 28.78 142.07 -111.78
N ILE A 306 28.75 140.81 -112.23
CA ILE A 306 29.03 140.42 -113.62
C ILE A 306 27.97 141.01 -114.56
N VAL A 307 26.69 140.97 -114.20
CA VAL A 307 25.63 141.64 -114.99
C VAL A 307 25.83 143.15 -115.02
N LYS A 308 26.28 143.76 -113.92
CA LYS A 308 26.59 145.20 -113.86
C LYS A 308 27.81 145.57 -114.71
N ILE A 309 28.83 144.71 -114.74
CA ILE A 309 30.00 144.82 -115.62
C ILE A 309 29.58 144.64 -117.08
N ALA A 310 28.74 143.66 -117.41
CA ALA A 310 28.20 143.45 -118.75
C ALA A 310 27.34 144.63 -119.24
N MET A 311 26.58 145.28 -118.36
CA MET A 311 25.86 146.52 -118.69
C MET A 311 26.81 147.70 -118.94
N LEU A 312 27.92 147.79 -118.21
CA LEU A 312 28.95 148.81 -118.42
C LEU A 312 29.77 148.54 -119.70
N GLU A 313 30.06 147.27 -120.01
CA GLU A 313 30.73 146.84 -121.25
C GLU A 313 29.84 147.08 -122.48
N ALA A 314 28.53 146.86 -122.39
CA ALA A 314 27.59 147.25 -123.46
C ALA A 314 27.57 148.78 -123.68
N GLY A 315 27.71 149.58 -122.62
CA GLY A 315 27.84 151.04 -122.72
C GLY A 315 29.18 151.50 -123.31
N VAL A 316 30.25 150.74 -123.14
CA VAL A 316 31.57 150.99 -123.74
C VAL A 316 31.61 150.54 -125.21
N SER A 317 30.95 149.42 -125.55
CA SER A 317 30.83 148.92 -126.92
C SER A 317 30.07 149.88 -127.84
N ALA A 318 28.97 150.47 -127.34
CA ALA A 318 28.22 151.48 -128.10
C ALA A 318 29.00 152.79 -128.32
N LYS A 319 29.99 153.10 -127.45
CA LYS A 319 30.92 154.24 -127.65
C LYS A 319 32.08 153.92 -128.59
N ASN A 320 32.54 152.67 -128.64
CA ASN A 320 33.59 152.22 -129.56
C ASN A 320 33.11 152.12 -131.02
N ASP A 321 31.83 151.83 -131.27
CA ASP A 321 31.26 151.82 -132.64
C ASP A 321 31.15 153.23 -133.26
N VAL A 322 31.07 154.29 -132.44
CA VAL A 322 31.06 155.69 -132.92
C VAL A 322 32.49 156.21 -133.18
N ILE A 323 33.50 155.66 -132.52
CA ILE A 323 34.92 156.06 -132.69
C ILE A 323 35.55 155.36 -133.91
N ASN A 324 35.12 154.15 -134.27
CA ASN A 324 35.65 153.41 -135.42
C ASN A 324 35.14 153.89 -136.79
N GLN A 325 34.21 154.86 -136.85
CA GLN A 325 33.81 155.52 -138.10
C GLN A 325 34.58 156.82 -138.41
N LEU A 326 35.53 157.25 -137.55
CA LEU A 326 36.23 158.54 -137.69
C LEU A 326 37.77 158.46 -137.86
N ILE A 327 38.38 157.27 -137.89
CA ILE A 327 39.83 157.11 -138.12
C ILE A 327 40.09 156.16 -139.29
N ALA A 328 39.99 156.71 -140.50
CA ALA A 328 40.60 156.18 -141.70
C ALA A 328 42.09 156.63 -141.77
N GLY A 329 42.99 155.71 -142.14
CA GLY A 329 44.29 156.06 -142.72
C GLY A 329 45.54 155.93 -141.83
N ALA A 330 45.96 154.71 -141.50
CA ALA A 330 47.38 154.29 -141.37
C ALA A 330 47.45 152.78 -141.06
N THR A 331 47.59 151.99 -142.13
CA THR A 331 47.95 150.56 -142.20
C THR A 331 49.32 150.28 -141.57
N GLY A 332 49.74 149.10 -141.11
CA GLY A 332 49.25 147.71 -141.17
C GLY A 332 50.34 146.81 -140.55
N VAL A 333 49.96 145.76 -139.80
CA VAL A 333 49.97 144.33 -140.20
C VAL A 333 51.36 143.66 -140.17
N ILE A 334 51.49 142.54 -139.42
CA ILE A 334 52.11 141.23 -139.77
C ILE A 334 52.28 140.34 -138.50
N THR A 335 51.42 139.30 -138.37
CA THR A 335 51.68 137.84 -138.14
C THR A 335 51.93 137.41 -136.69
N ASP A 336 51.66 136.21 -136.17
CA ASP A 336 51.11 134.88 -136.56
C ASP A 336 50.76 134.20 -135.19
N ASN A 337 49.63 133.51 -134.96
CA ASN A 337 49.23 132.16 -135.35
C ASN A 337 49.52 131.05 -134.30
N VAL A 338 48.51 130.18 -134.06
CA VAL A 338 48.52 128.76 -133.59
C VAL A 338 48.36 128.45 -132.06
N PRO A 339 47.59 127.38 -131.69
CA PRO A 339 46.66 127.36 -130.54
C PRO A 339 46.78 126.13 -129.58
N ASP A 340 45.69 125.84 -128.86
CA ASP A 340 45.23 124.66 -128.08
C ASP A 340 45.39 124.73 -126.53
N ASN A 341 44.27 124.83 -125.77
CA ASN A 341 43.35 123.75 -125.31
C ASN A 341 44.03 122.77 -124.34
N HIS A 342 43.49 122.35 -123.19
CA HIS A 342 42.14 122.32 -122.67
C HIS A 342 42.21 122.21 -121.13
N ILE A 343 41.29 122.91 -120.48
CA ILE A 343 40.38 122.48 -119.41
C ILE A 343 40.97 121.67 -118.23
N LYS A 344 40.83 122.34 -117.08
CA LYS A 344 41.15 121.97 -115.70
C LYS A 344 40.36 120.78 -115.17
#